data_AF-A0A0C2UEZ8-F1
#
_entry.id   AF-A0A0C2UEZ8-F1
#
_cell.length_a   1.000
_cell.length_b   1.000
_cell.length_c   1.000
_cell.angle_alpha   90.00
_cell.angle_beta   90.00
_cell.angle_gamma   90.00
#
_symmetry.space_group_name_H-M   'P 1'
#
loop_
_entity.id
_entity.type
_entity.pdbx_description
1 polymer ?
#
loop_
_entity_poly.entity_id
_entity_poly.type
_entity_poly.pdbx_seq_one_letter_code
_entity_poly.pdbx_strand_id
1 'polypeptide(L)'
;MKSIAIAAALFLGLAGQAVAADIEVANPFMRAAPMTGGTGAAFMTIHNHGAADRLVSAQAEISKSVELHTHVKDGDIYRMRKVEALALPEHGSAELKPGGDHIMFIGLNAPVKEGSTVALTLTFEKAGKVVVQVPVQSPGAMAPGGAMPGGMMQHHGHN
;
A
#
# COMPACT_ATOMS: atom_id res chain seq x y z
N MET A 1 -32.37 -14.43 -57.92
CA MET A 1 -33.31 -13.50 -57.24
C MET A 1 -33.13 -13.65 -55.74
N LYS A 2 -32.82 -12.52 -55.08
CA LYS A 2 -32.89 -12.24 -53.64
C LYS A 2 -31.79 -12.83 -52.73
N SER A 3 -30.72 -12.03 -52.66
CA SER A 3 -29.74 -11.93 -51.58
C SER A 3 -30.41 -11.69 -50.21
N ILE A 4 -29.91 -12.32 -49.14
CA ILE A 4 -29.97 -11.78 -47.78
C ILE A 4 -28.66 -12.16 -47.08
N ALA A 5 -27.77 -11.18 -46.92
CA ALA A 5 -26.61 -11.24 -46.06
C ALA A 5 -27.05 -10.80 -44.65
N ILE A 6 -26.81 -11.61 -43.63
CA ILE A 6 -26.96 -11.21 -42.22
C ILE A 6 -25.55 -10.98 -41.68
N ALA A 7 -25.24 -9.71 -41.44
CA ALA A 7 -24.02 -9.26 -40.80
C ALA A 7 -24.05 -9.66 -39.32
N ALA A 8 -23.14 -10.56 -38.91
CA ALA A 8 -22.86 -10.79 -37.50
C ALA A 8 -21.93 -9.67 -37.01
N ALA A 9 -22.48 -8.78 -36.19
CA ALA A 9 -21.73 -7.69 -35.57
C ALA A 9 -20.70 -8.27 -34.58
N LEU A 10 -19.42 -8.12 -34.91
CA LEU A 10 -18.30 -8.32 -34.01
C LEU A 10 -18.31 -7.20 -32.96
N PHE A 11 -18.87 -7.47 -31.77
CA PHE A 11 -18.60 -6.66 -30.59
C PHE A 11 -17.16 -6.94 -30.14
N LEU A 12 -16.21 -6.16 -30.65
CA LEU A 12 -14.91 -6.01 -29.99
C LEU A 12 -15.14 -5.21 -28.70
N GLY A 13 -15.35 -5.92 -27.59
CA GLY A 13 -15.19 -5.33 -26.27
C GLY A 13 -13.73 -4.95 -26.07
N LEU A 14 -13.39 -3.67 -26.29
CA LEU A 14 -12.17 -3.10 -25.73
C LEU A 14 -12.34 -3.12 -24.20
N ALA A 15 -11.81 -4.14 -23.55
CA ALA A 15 -11.47 -4.05 -22.14
C ALA A 15 -10.29 -3.08 -22.05
N GLY A 16 -10.60 -1.78 -22.00
CA GLY A 16 -9.63 -0.76 -21.65
C GLY A 16 -9.06 -1.12 -20.29
N GLN A 17 -7.78 -1.46 -20.26
CA GLN A 17 -7.04 -1.47 -19.02
C GLN A 17 -7.04 -0.02 -18.55
N ALA A 18 -7.96 0.33 -17.66
CA ALA A 18 -7.88 1.57 -16.91
C ALA A 18 -6.61 1.45 -16.06
N VAL A 19 -5.49 1.87 -16.64
CA VAL A 19 -4.41 2.44 -15.84
C VAL A 19 -5.11 3.59 -15.13
N ALA A 20 -5.14 3.54 -13.80
CA ALA A 20 -5.59 4.66 -12.99
C ALA A 20 -4.69 5.87 -13.30
N ALA A 21 -4.97 6.60 -14.38
CA ALA A 21 -4.12 7.69 -14.88
C ALA A 21 -3.97 8.78 -13.81
N ASP A 22 -4.93 8.85 -12.90
CA ASP A 22 -5.03 9.85 -11.86
C ASP A 22 -4.39 9.40 -10.53
N ILE A 23 -4.01 8.14 -10.37
CA ILE A 23 -3.39 7.64 -9.13
C ILE A 23 -1.89 7.48 -9.30
N GLU A 24 -1.13 8.23 -8.52
CA GLU A 24 0.32 8.14 -8.45
C GLU A 24 0.74 7.66 -7.06
N VAL A 25 1.64 6.66 -7.01
CA VAL A 25 2.20 6.15 -5.76
C VAL A 25 3.67 6.56 -5.66
N ALA A 26 3.99 7.37 -4.67
CA ALA A 26 5.31 7.92 -4.43
C ALA A 26 5.99 7.27 -3.21
N ASN A 27 7.31 7.09 -3.33
CA ASN A 27 8.19 6.62 -2.26
C ASN A 27 7.70 5.37 -1.52
N PRO A 28 7.26 4.29 -2.21
CA PRO A 28 6.85 3.08 -1.52
C PRO A 28 8.06 2.44 -0.83
N PHE A 29 7.85 1.96 0.39
CA PHE A 29 8.81 1.10 1.06
C PHE A 29 8.14 0.15 2.05
N MET A 30 8.78 -0.99 2.28
CA MET A 30 8.40 -1.95 3.32
C MET A 30 9.57 -2.11 4.28
N ARG A 31 9.29 -2.28 5.58
CA ARG A 31 10.33 -2.68 6.54
C ARG A 31 10.64 -4.16 6.43
N ALA A 32 11.92 -4.51 6.44
CA ALA A 32 12.36 -5.90 6.53
C ALA A 32 11.72 -6.59 7.75
N ALA A 33 11.30 -7.84 7.55
CA ALA A 33 10.59 -8.64 8.54
C ALA A 33 11.25 -10.01 8.67
N PRO A 34 11.90 -10.33 9.81
CA PRO A 34 12.77 -11.50 9.90
C PRO A 34 12.03 -12.83 10.13
N MET A 35 10.74 -12.80 10.44
CA MET A 35 10.00 -13.98 10.93
C MET A 35 9.00 -14.51 9.90
N THR A 36 9.14 -15.79 9.51
CA THR A 36 8.07 -16.55 8.86
C THR A 36 6.86 -16.64 9.79
N GLY A 37 5.66 -16.46 9.25
CA GLY A 37 4.42 -16.34 10.00
C GLY A 37 4.26 -15.01 10.74
N GLY A 38 5.28 -14.15 10.72
CA GLY A 38 5.25 -12.83 11.35
C GLY A 38 4.45 -11.81 10.56
N THR A 39 4.56 -10.55 10.97
CA THR A 39 3.90 -9.40 10.35
C THR A 39 4.92 -8.50 9.65
N GLY A 40 4.44 -7.76 8.65
CA GLY A 40 5.20 -6.74 7.95
C GLY A 40 4.35 -5.49 7.74
N ALA A 41 4.98 -4.36 7.42
CA ALA A 41 4.29 -3.12 7.12
C ALA A 41 4.93 -2.41 5.93
N ALA A 42 4.08 -1.93 5.01
CA ALA A 42 4.47 -1.07 3.90
C ALA A 42 3.82 0.31 4.02
N PHE A 43 4.54 1.28 3.49
CA PHE A 43 4.32 2.72 3.60
C PHE A 43 4.53 3.34 2.23
N MET A 44 3.82 4.42 1.93
CA MET A 44 3.86 5.13 0.65
C MET A 44 3.04 6.42 0.75
N THR A 45 3.24 7.34 -0.18
CA THR A 45 2.30 8.44 -0.41
C THR A 45 1.49 8.13 -1.66
N ILE A 46 0.18 8.24 -1.56
CA ILE A 46 -0.73 8.06 -2.69
C ILE A 46 -1.28 9.44 -3.06
N HIS A 47 -0.97 9.91 -4.26
CA HIS A 47 -1.52 11.13 -4.84
C HIS A 47 -2.71 10.79 -5.74
N ASN A 48 -3.78 11.54 -5.61
CA ASN A 48 -4.96 11.48 -6.47
C ASN A 48 -5.07 12.77 -7.26
N HIS A 49 -4.87 12.69 -8.56
CA HIS A 49 -4.98 13.80 -9.51
C HIS A 49 -6.37 13.93 -10.12
N GLY A 50 -7.31 13.06 -9.75
CA GLY A 50 -8.68 13.03 -10.25
C GLY A 50 -9.72 13.24 -9.15
N ALA A 51 -10.95 12.77 -9.41
CA ALA A 51 -12.07 12.87 -8.48
C ALA A 51 -11.82 12.07 -7.18
N ALA A 52 -12.54 12.42 -6.11
CA ALA A 52 -12.39 11.73 -4.81
C ALA A 52 -12.60 10.21 -4.94
N ASP A 53 -11.71 9.44 -4.32
CA ASP A 53 -11.66 7.97 -4.37
C ASP A 53 -11.32 7.40 -2.99
N ARG A 54 -11.23 6.07 -2.88
CA ARG A 54 -10.89 5.35 -1.66
C ARG A 54 -10.03 4.14 -2.01
N LEU A 55 -8.93 3.95 -1.27
CA LEU A 55 -8.20 2.68 -1.29
C LEU A 55 -9.00 1.68 -0.45
N VAL A 56 -9.56 0.65 -1.08
CA VAL A 56 -10.49 -0.29 -0.42
C VAL A 56 -9.85 -1.64 -0.11
N SER A 57 -8.75 -1.99 -0.79
CA SER A 57 -8.01 -3.20 -0.43
C SER A 57 -6.58 -3.19 -0.98
N ALA A 58 -5.75 -4.08 -0.42
CA ALA A 58 -4.42 -4.37 -0.91
C ALA A 58 -4.18 -5.88 -0.91
N GLN A 59 -3.35 -6.37 -1.83
CA GLN A 59 -3.02 -7.79 -1.98
C GLN A 59 -1.56 -8.00 -2.36
N ALA A 60 -0.94 -9.04 -1.81
CA ALA A 60 0.38 -9.52 -2.17
C ALA A 60 0.50 -11.02 -1.88
N GLU A 61 1.32 -11.73 -2.65
CA GLU A 61 1.50 -13.19 -2.52
C GLU A 61 2.42 -13.59 -1.36
N ILE A 62 3.06 -12.63 -0.69
CA ILE A 62 4.08 -12.89 0.33
C ILE A 62 3.50 -13.18 1.73
N SER A 63 2.18 -13.09 1.92
CA SER A 63 1.52 -13.26 3.22
C SER A 63 0.16 -13.95 3.08
N LYS A 64 -0.36 -14.44 4.22
CA LYS A 64 -1.71 -15.03 4.29
C LYS A 64 -2.82 -14.00 4.08
N SER A 65 -2.62 -12.79 4.59
CA SER A 65 -3.52 -11.66 4.34
C SER A 65 -2.76 -10.34 4.30
N VAL A 66 -3.39 -9.36 3.66
CA VAL A 66 -2.95 -7.97 3.59
C VAL A 66 -4.13 -7.09 3.97
N GLU A 67 -3.90 -6.14 4.86
CA GLU A 67 -4.95 -5.31 5.47
C GLU A 67 -4.58 -3.84 5.46
N LEU A 68 -5.57 -2.97 5.39
CA LEU A 68 -5.41 -1.53 5.58
C LEU A 68 -5.57 -1.22 7.07
N HIS A 69 -4.59 -0.53 7.65
CA HIS A 69 -4.58 -0.20 9.07
C HIS A 69 -4.42 1.30 9.26
N THR A 70 -5.03 1.83 10.32
CA THR A 70 -4.87 3.20 10.80
C THR A 70 -4.36 3.21 12.24
N HIS A 71 -3.80 4.34 12.67
CA HIS A 71 -3.48 4.59 14.07
C HIS A 71 -4.58 5.44 14.70
N VAL A 72 -5.31 4.87 15.65
CA VAL A 72 -6.32 5.62 16.42
C VAL A 72 -5.74 5.93 17.79
N LYS A 73 -5.88 7.18 18.23
CA LYS A 73 -5.65 7.57 19.61
C LYS A 73 -6.90 7.21 20.42
N ASP A 74 -6.77 6.25 21.33
CA ASP A 74 -7.82 5.83 22.24
C ASP A 74 -7.37 6.16 23.67
N GLY A 75 -7.79 7.33 24.18
CA GLY A 75 -7.23 7.93 25.37
C GLY A 75 -5.75 8.30 25.17
N ASP A 76 -4.88 7.80 26.05
CA ASP A 76 -3.42 7.99 25.96
C ASP A 76 -2.71 6.87 25.18
N ILE A 77 -3.46 5.89 24.65
CA ILE A 77 -2.91 4.72 23.97
C ILE A 77 -3.13 4.86 22.46
N TYR A 78 -2.05 4.77 21.69
CA TYR A 78 -2.13 4.61 20.24
C TYR A 78 -2.33 3.14 19.91
N ARG A 79 -3.38 2.83 19.14
CA ARG A 79 -3.67 1.47 18.69
C ARG A 79 -3.77 1.41 17.17
N MET A 80 -3.15 0.37 16.61
CA MET A 80 -3.36 -0.02 15.22
C MET A 80 -4.74 -0.67 15.10
N ARG A 81 -5.52 -0.23 14.13
CA ARG A 81 -6.84 -0.80 13.84
C ARG A 81 -7.00 -0.99 12.34
N LYS A 82 -7.50 -2.17 11.96
CA LYS A 82 -7.94 -2.44 10.59
C LYS A 82 -9.06 -1.49 10.19
N VAL A 83 -8.99 -0.96 8.98
CA VAL A 83 -10.03 -0.16 8.35
C VAL A 83 -10.49 -0.81 7.05
N GLU A 84 -11.73 -0.54 6.65
CA GLU A 84 -12.30 -1.06 5.40
C GLU A 84 -11.81 -0.28 4.18
N ALA A 85 -11.45 1.00 4.36
CA ALA A 85 -10.89 1.81 3.31
C ALA A 85 -10.11 3.01 3.87
N LEU A 86 -9.18 3.55 3.07
CA LEU A 86 -8.54 4.84 3.30
C LEU A 86 -9.10 5.86 2.31
N ALA A 87 -9.49 7.02 2.81
CA ALA A 87 -10.04 8.09 1.98
C ALA A 87 -8.94 8.75 1.15
N LEU A 88 -9.25 9.05 -0.11
CA LEU A 88 -8.36 9.73 -1.04
C LEU A 88 -9.09 10.94 -1.63
N PRO A 89 -8.89 12.15 -1.06
CA PRO A 89 -9.59 13.34 -1.53
C PRO A 89 -9.32 13.63 -3.00
N GLU A 90 -10.27 14.32 -3.64
CA GLU A 90 -10.07 14.87 -4.99
C GLU A 90 -8.87 15.81 -5.01
N HIS A 91 -7.99 15.66 -6.02
CA HIS A 91 -6.75 16.44 -6.13
C HIS A 91 -5.89 16.44 -4.85
N GLY A 92 -6.00 15.39 -4.03
CA GLY A 92 -5.38 15.28 -2.71
C GLY A 92 -4.39 14.13 -2.59
N SER A 93 -4.02 13.79 -1.36
CA SER A 93 -3.13 12.67 -1.08
C SER A 93 -3.46 11.97 0.23
N ALA A 94 -3.17 10.68 0.31
CA ALA A 94 -3.09 9.92 1.56
C ALA A 94 -1.63 9.54 1.85
N GLU A 95 -1.17 9.83 3.06
CA GLU A 95 0.18 9.50 3.51
C GLU A 95 0.12 8.26 4.42
N LEU A 96 0.66 7.15 3.93
CA LEU A 96 0.81 5.93 4.71
C LEU A 96 2.24 5.90 5.26
N LYS A 97 2.39 6.07 6.58
CA LYS A 97 3.70 6.25 7.24
C LYS A 97 3.78 5.53 8.59
N PRO A 98 5.00 5.27 9.10
CA PRO A 98 5.17 4.73 10.44
C PRO A 98 4.45 5.57 11.50
N GLY A 99 3.61 4.94 12.32
CA GLY A 99 2.81 5.62 13.35
C GLY A 99 1.50 6.22 12.84
N GLY A 100 1.17 6.07 11.55
CA GLY A 100 -0.08 6.49 10.93
C GLY A 100 -0.74 5.34 10.15
N ASP A 101 -1.42 5.69 9.06
CA ASP A 101 -1.99 4.70 8.15
C ASP A 101 -0.88 3.86 7.49
N HIS A 102 -1.16 2.58 7.24
CA HIS A 102 -0.19 1.68 6.61
C HIS A 102 -0.85 0.42 6.06
N ILE A 103 -0.12 -0.28 5.19
CA ILE A 103 -0.50 -1.60 4.69
C ILE A 103 0.14 -2.66 5.58
N MET A 104 -0.66 -3.48 6.25
CA MET A 104 -0.19 -4.52 7.14
C MET A 104 -0.25 -5.90 6.46
N PHE A 105 0.86 -6.62 6.48
CA PHE A 105 0.97 -8.01 6.01
C PHE A 105 0.91 -8.92 7.23
N ILE A 106 0.03 -9.93 7.20
CA ILE A 106 -0.16 -10.87 8.31
C ILE A 106 0.14 -12.28 7.85
N GLY A 107 0.97 -12.99 8.62
CA GLY A 107 1.34 -14.36 8.32
C GLY A 107 2.24 -14.44 7.09
N LEU A 108 3.40 -13.79 7.14
CA LEU A 108 4.39 -13.82 6.06
C LEU A 108 4.80 -15.26 5.72
N ASN A 109 4.88 -15.57 4.42
CA ASN A 109 5.22 -16.91 3.94
C ASN A 109 6.70 -17.26 4.14
N ALA A 110 7.56 -16.24 4.21
CA ALA A 110 9.00 -16.34 4.47
C ALA A 110 9.52 -15.01 5.04
N PRO A 111 10.76 -14.95 5.56
CA PRO A 111 11.39 -13.70 5.98
C PRO A 111 11.54 -12.74 4.79
N VAL A 112 11.19 -11.47 4.99
CA VAL A 112 11.30 -10.41 4.00
C VAL A 112 12.58 -9.63 4.26
N LYS A 113 13.54 -9.72 3.32
CA LYS A 113 14.91 -9.21 3.51
C LYS A 113 15.08 -7.82 2.91
N GLU A 114 15.87 -6.99 3.58
CA GLU A 114 16.32 -5.71 3.02
C GLU A 114 16.96 -5.90 1.64
N GLY A 115 16.72 -4.95 0.74
CA GLY A 115 17.20 -4.98 -0.64
C GLY A 115 16.35 -5.84 -1.59
N SER A 116 15.38 -6.60 -1.09
CA SER A 116 14.37 -7.26 -1.94
C SER A 116 13.26 -6.27 -2.35
N THR A 117 12.38 -6.70 -3.25
CA THR A 117 11.22 -5.93 -3.70
C THR A 117 9.97 -6.80 -3.64
N VAL A 118 8.87 -6.21 -3.17
CA VAL A 118 7.57 -6.88 -3.03
C VAL A 118 6.59 -6.25 -4.02
N ALA A 119 5.93 -7.08 -4.83
CA ALA A 119 4.81 -6.63 -5.64
C ALA A 119 3.55 -6.50 -4.78
N LEU A 120 2.97 -5.31 -4.74
CA LEU A 120 1.75 -4.99 -4.00
C LEU A 120 0.69 -4.50 -4.98
N THR A 121 -0.48 -5.13 -4.99
CA THR A 121 -1.64 -4.63 -5.74
C THR A 121 -2.52 -3.82 -4.80
N LEU A 122 -2.73 -2.56 -5.12
CA LEU A 122 -3.68 -1.66 -4.47
C LEU A 122 -4.96 -1.63 -5.29
N THR A 123 -6.12 -1.77 -4.65
CA THR A 123 -7.42 -1.65 -5.31
C THR A 123 -8.17 -0.44 -4.78
N PHE A 124 -8.44 0.51 -5.67
CA PHE A 124 -9.23 1.70 -5.44
C PHE A 124 -10.69 1.47 -5.87
N GLU A 125 -11.61 2.16 -5.21
CA GLU A 125 -13.05 2.01 -5.46
C GLU A 125 -13.44 2.43 -6.89
N LYS A 126 -12.85 3.53 -7.40
CA LYS A 126 -13.14 4.06 -8.74
C LYS A 126 -12.01 3.81 -9.72
N ALA A 127 -10.77 4.09 -9.32
CA ALA A 127 -9.61 4.00 -10.19
C ALA A 127 -9.19 2.55 -10.51
N GLY A 128 -9.68 1.57 -9.76
CA GLY A 128 -9.40 0.16 -9.99
C GLY A 128 -8.04 -0.28 -9.43
N LYS A 129 -7.34 -1.19 -10.12
CA LYS A 129 -6.13 -1.84 -9.61
C LYS A 129 -4.87 -1.11 -10.04
N VAL A 130 -3.97 -0.86 -9.09
CA VAL A 130 -2.63 -0.31 -9.30
C VAL A 130 -1.60 -1.27 -8.71
N VAL A 131 -0.65 -1.71 -9.52
CA VAL A 131 0.46 -2.56 -9.05
C VAL A 131 1.66 -1.69 -8.72
N VAL A 132 2.18 -1.83 -7.50
CA VAL A 132 3.30 -1.07 -6.96
C VAL A 132 4.43 -2.03 -6.64
N GLN A 133 5.64 -1.68 -7.08
CA GLN A 133 6.85 -2.35 -6.62
C GLN A 133 7.33 -1.66 -5.34
N VAL A 134 7.41 -2.42 -4.25
CA VAL A 134 7.72 -1.90 -2.91
C VAL A 134 9.10 -2.40 -2.50
N PRO A 135 10.15 -1.57 -2.60
CA PRO A 135 11.47 -1.88 -2.09
C PRO A 135 11.45 -2.14 -0.57
N VAL A 136 12.19 -3.16 -0.14
CA VAL A 136 12.33 -3.49 1.28
C VAL A 136 13.56 -2.77 1.84
N GLN A 137 13.32 -1.95 2.85
CA GLN A 137 14.34 -1.20 3.58
C GLN A 137 14.60 -1.81 4.96
N SER A 138 15.58 -1.26 5.67
CA SER A 138 15.94 -1.71 7.01
C SER A 138 14.75 -1.68 8.00
N PRO A 139 14.78 -2.49 9.07
CA PRO A 139 13.66 -2.57 10.04
C PRO A 139 13.27 -1.24 10.69
N GLY A 140 14.22 -0.29 10.77
CA GLY A 140 14.01 1.05 11.35
C GLY A 140 13.68 2.14 10.33
N ALA A 141 13.52 1.79 9.05
CA ALA A 141 13.35 2.78 7.99
C ALA A 141 12.13 3.69 8.22
N MET A 142 12.31 4.96 7.87
CA MET A 142 11.26 5.97 7.79
C MET A 142 11.27 6.55 6.37
N ALA A 143 10.16 7.19 5.95
CA ALA A 143 10.13 7.90 4.69
C ALA A 143 11.28 8.94 4.63
N PRO A 144 11.87 9.20 3.45
CA PRO A 144 12.90 10.22 3.30
C PRO A 144 12.41 11.57 3.86
N GLY A 145 13.04 12.07 4.94
CA GLY A 145 12.64 13.32 5.61
C GLY A 145 11.87 13.17 6.93
N GLY A 146 11.57 11.94 7.39
CA GLY A 146 11.06 11.72 8.74
C GLY A 146 12.13 12.06 9.80
N ALA A 147 11.83 12.95 10.72
CA ALA A 147 12.68 13.20 11.89
C ALA A 147 12.55 12.03 12.88
N MET A 148 13.68 11.51 13.37
CA MET A 148 13.70 10.54 14.45
C MET A 148 13.17 11.21 15.74
N PRO A 149 12.18 10.66 16.46
CA PRO A 149 12.00 11.03 17.85
C PRO A 149 13.23 10.50 18.62
N GLY A 150 13.99 11.42 19.22
CA GLY A 150 15.32 11.18 19.75
C GLY A 150 15.42 9.96 20.68
N GLY A 151 16.24 8.99 20.28
CA GLY A 151 16.79 8.00 21.19
C GLY A 151 18.01 8.58 21.90
N MET A 152 17.83 9.01 23.16
CA MET A 152 18.93 9.30 24.06
C MET A 152 19.78 8.03 24.25
N MET A 153 20.96 7.98 23.62
CA MET A 153 21.99 7.01 23.99
C MET A 153 22.66 7.50 25.28
N GLN A 154 22.21 6.99 26.43
CA GLN A 154 22.98 7.07 27.66
C GLN A 154 24.13 6.07 27.60
N HIS A 155 25.31 6.56 27.20
CA HIS A 155 26.58 5.89 27.46
C HIS A 155 26.94 6.08 28.95
N HIS A 156 26.75 5.04 29.76
CA HIS A 156 27.49 4.93 31.02
C HIS A 156 28.72 4.05 30.80
N GLY A 157 29.86 4.72 30.70
CA GLY A 157 31.17 4.09 30.74
C GLY A 157 31.42 3.46 32.11
N HIS A 158 32.00 2.27 32.10
CA HIS A 158 32.60 1.65 33.28
C HIS A 158 34.10 1.93 33.25
N ASN A 159 34.62 2.42 34.38
CA ASN A 159 36.00 2.24 34.79
C ASN A 159 35.98 1.48 36.11
#